data_AF-A0A7S1QI61-F1
#
_entry.id   AF-A0A7S1QI61-F1
#
_cell.length_a   1.000
_cell.length_b   1.000
_cell.length_c   1.000
_cell.angle_alpha   90.00
_cell.angle_beta   90.00
_cell.angle_gamma   90.00
#
_symmetry.space_group_name_H-M   'P 1'
#
loop_
_entity.id
_entity.type
_entity.pdbx_description
1 polymer ?
#
loop_
_entity_poly.entity_id
_entity_poly.type
_entity_poly.pdbx_seq_one_letter_code
_entity_poly.pdbx_strand_id
1 'polypeptide(L)'
;LKCCPDSCCGPGGPALPCCGRQLMEAPAQQGLWEEDFDIVWDGGVRPLLNGTRFTTDGHGVQWEVSAGAGMALVYYQLKYGGHSEHFAQRLREVRSSLRHLLAMYKGVPASVLGGNFDAYAVNNHNARYPGGTDTGIFFTYLRYRHVASTAWTGLLLLYQADDDAPVYEDANPFTPPSEPMPSDMDKTCMPWLKQDVTTTLPPKAAEGAVI
;
A
#
# COMPACT_ATOMS: atom_id res chain seq x y z
N LEU A 1 25.97 -1.90 -28.73
CA LEU A 1 26.94 -1.00 -29.38
C LEU A 1 26.60 -0.84 -30.87
N LYS A 2 25.79 0.17 -31.19
CA LYS A 2 25.62 0.76 -32.53
C LYS A 2 25.36 2.25 -32.32
N CYS A 3 26.16 3.09 -32.98
CA CYS A 3 26.19 4.55 -32.81
C CYS A 3 24.95 5.25 -33.41
N CYS A 4 24.52 6.36 -32.82
CA CYS A 4 23.66 7.36 -33.48
C CYS A 4 24.50 8.26 -34.41
N PRO A 5 23.93 8.77 -35.52
CA PRO A 5 24.62 9.62 -36.49
C PRO A 5 24.74 11.09 -36.06
N ASP A 6 25.84 11.70 -36.50
CA ASP A 6 26.35 13.04 -36.20
C ASP A 6 25.50 14.20 -36.76
N SER A 7 24.48 14.70 -36.05
CA SER A 7 23.79 15.93 -36.50
C SER A 7 23.19 16.87 -35.45
N CYS A 8 23.57 16.77 -34.17
CA CYS A 8 23.01 17.64 -33.12
C CYS A 8 23.88 18.87 -32.73
N CYS A 9 24.86 19.29 -33.52
CA CYS A 9 25.69 20.46 -33.20
C CYS A 9 25.77 21.45 -34.37
N GLY A 10 24.93 22.49 -34.34
CA GLY A 10 25.13 23.70 -35.15
C GLY A 10 26.16 24.64 -34.51
N PRO A 11 26.89 25.47 -35.29
CA PRO A 11 27.94 26.32 -34.75
C PRO A 11 27.35 27.60 -34.13
N GLY A 12 27.55 27.81 -32.82
CA GLY A 12 27.45 29.16 -32.22
C GLY A 12 26.47 29.40 -31.06
N GLY A 13 25.97 28.37 -30.36
CA GLY A 13 25.16 28.54 -29.13
C GLY A 13 25.71 27.72 -27.95
N PRO A 14 25.42 28.09 -26.69
CA PRO A 14 25.88 27.33 -25.53
C PRO A 14 25.32 25.90 -25.58
N ALA A 15 26.22 24.92 -25.43
CA ALA A 15 25.90 23.51 -25.47
C ALA A 15 24.88 23.17 -24.35
N LEU A 16 23.65 22.87 -24.74
CA LEU A 16 22.69 22.17 -23.87
C LEU A 16 23.11 20.70 -23.81
N PRO A 17 23.16 20.07 -22.63
CA PRO A 17 23.58 18.68 -22.51
C PRO A 17 22.53 17.77 -23.18
N CYS A 18 22.89 17.20 -24.32
CA CYS A 18 22.11 16.16 -24.98
C CYS A 18 21.97 14.94 -24.07
N CYS A 19 20.73 14.48 -23.93
CA CYS A 19 20.27 13.23 -23.31
C CYS A 19 21.32 12.11 -23.20
N GLY A 20 21.95 12.02 -22.04
CA GLY A 20 22.53 10.80 -21.51
C GLY A 20 21.72 10.38 -20.29
N ARG A 21 20.50 9.86 -20.49
CA ARG A 21 19.86 9.03 -19.46
C ARG A 21 20.65 7.72 -19.44
N GLN A 22 21.77 7.72 -18.72
CA GLN A 22 22.28 6.47 -18.18
C GLN A 22 21.07 5.82 -17.48
N LEU A 23 20.66 4.66 -17.99
CA LEU A 23 19.93 3.68 -17.21
C LEU A 23 20.85 3.36 -16.03
N MET A 24 20.79 4.17 -14.99
CA MET A 24 21.24 3.76 -13.68
C MET A 24 20.34 2.58 -13.35
N GLU A 25 20.89 1.37 -13.43
CA GLU A 25 20.34 0.23 -12.70
C GLU A 25 20.12 0.73 -11.27
N ALA A 26 18.84 0.83 -10.88
CA ALA A 26 18.51 1.20 -9.53
C ALA A 26 19.20 0.17 -8.62
N PRO A 27 20.00 0.59 -7.63
CA PRO A 27 20.53 -0.37 -6.66
C PRO A 27 19.35 -1.14 -6.09
N ALA A 28 19.50 -2.45 -5.87
CA ALA A 28 18.47 -3.28 -5.25
C ALA A 28 18.06 -2.63 -3.93
N GLN A 29 16.99 -1.83 -3.95
CA GLN A 29 16.50 -1.12 -2.78
C GLN A 29 16.07 -2.20 -1.81
N GLN A 30 16.82 -2.34 -0.71
CA GLN A 30 16.43 -3.21 0.38
C GLN A 30 15.24 -2.60 1.11
N GLY A 31 14.23 -3.43 1.39
CA GLY A 31 13.02 -3.01 2.08
C GLY A 31 11.85 -2.70 1.14
N LEU A 32 10.66 -2.58 1.71
CA LEU A 32 9.42 -2.41 0.95
C LEU A 32 8.97 -0.95 0.85
N TRP A 33 9.61 -0.02 1.55
CA TRP A 33 9.20 1.38 1.49
C TRP A 33 9.53 2.00 0.14
N GLU A 34 8.60 2.79 -0.41
CA GLU A 34 8.70 3.35 -1.76
C GLU A 34 7.95 4.70 -1.84
N GLU A 35 8.38 5.48 -2.83
CA GLU A 35 7.86 6.80 -3.13
C GLU A 35 7.39 6.88 -4.59
N ASP A 36 6.16 7.35 -4.78
CA ASP A 36 5.60 7.61 -6.10
C ASP A 36 5.23 9.08 -6.27
N PHE A 37 5.46 9.61 -7.47
CA PHE A 37 4.98 10.93 -7.86
C PHE A 37 3.72 10.78 -8.71
N ASP A 38 2.63 11.43 -8.30
CA ASP A 38 1.44 11.46 -9.14
C ASP A 38 1.61 12.47 -10.30
N ILE A 39 1.96 11.96 -11.47
CA ILE A 39 2.29 12.77 -12.66
C ILE A 39 1.07 13.40 -13.35
N VAL A 40 -0.15 12.92 -13.07
CA VAL A 40 -1.38 13.40 -13.71
C VAL A 40 -2.01 14.54 -12.91
N TRP A 41 -1.49 14.84 -11.73
CA TRP A 41 -1.96 15.98 -10.95
C TRP A 41 -1.64 17.31 -11.64
N ASP A 42 -2.69 18.05 -12.00
CA ASP A 42 -2.62 19.35 -12.68
C ASP A 42 -2.65 20.55 -11.69
N GLY A 43 -2.74 20.30 -10.38
CA GLY A 43 -2.74 21.36 -9.36
C GLY A 43 -1.35 21.94 -9.04
N GLY A 44 -0.45 21.98 -10.03
CA GLY A 44 0.86 22.61 -9.96
C GLY A 44 1.99 21.73 -9.42
N VAL A 45 1.90 21.27 -8.16
CA VAL A 45 2.97 20.46 -7.53
C VAL A 45 2.58 18.99 -7.51
N ARG A 46 3.29 18.16 -8.27
CA ARG A 46 3.12 16.69 -8.28
C ARG A 46 3.31 16.16 -6.85
N PRO A 47 2.27 15.60 -6.22
CA PRO A 47 2.37 15.14 -4.85
C PRO A 47 3.32 13.94 -4.79
N LEU A 48 4.25 14.00 -3.84
CA LEU A 48 5.06 12.86 -3.43
C LEU A 48 4.21 12.02 -2.48
N LEU A 49 3.93 10.79 -2.87
CA LEU A 49 3.12 9.85 -2.14
C LEU A 49 3.98 8.69 -1.67
N ASN A 50 3.78 8.30 -0.42
CA ASN A 50 4.59 7.33 0.28
C ASN A 50 3.79 6.08 0.59
N GLY A 51 4.42 4.92 0.47
CA GLY A 51 3.82 3.66 0.88
C GLY A 51 4.78 2.50 0.72
N THR A 52 4.23 1.34 0.40
CA THR A 52 4.96 0.08 0.32
C THR A 52 4.80 -0.63 -1.02
N ARG A 53 5.88 -1.25 -1.49
CA ARG A 53 5.90 -2.23 -2.58
C ARG A 53 5.29 -3.55 -2.13
N PHE A 54 4.86 -4.37 -3.10
CA PHE A 54 4.39 -5.72 -2.85
C PHE A 54 5.54 -6.68 -2.49
N THR A 55 6.61 -6.67 -3.30
CA THR A 55 7.85 -7.41 -3.05
C THR A 55 9.06 -6.50 -3.21
N THR A 56 10.24 -7.00 -2.85
CA THR A 56 11.53 -6.33 -3.11
C THR A 56 11.82 -6.16 -4.60
N ASP A 57 11.23 -7.03 -5.43
CA ASP A 57 11.42 -7.04 -6.89
C ASP A 57 10.30 -6.23 -7.59
N GLY A 58 9.31 -5.76 -6.84
CA GLY A 58 8.23 -4.91 -7.34
C GLY A 58 8.67 -3.47 -7.58
N HIS A 59 7.83 -2.74 -8.32
CA HIS A 59 8.06 -1.35 -8.69
C HIS A 59 6.86 -0.47 -8.33
N GLY A 60 7.14 0.62 -7.62
CA GLY A 60 6.14 1.61 -7.23
C GLY A 60 5.28 1.17 -6.03
N VAL A 61 4.51 2.12 -5.53
CA VAL A 61 3.70 1.94 -4.32
C VAL A 61 2.44 1.13 -4.64
N GLN A 62 2.18 0.13 -3.81
CA GLN A 62 0.98 -0.70 -3.87
C GLN A 62 0.05 -0.31 -2.73
N TRP A 63 -1.03 0.40 -3.06
CA TRP A 63 -1.83 1.13 -2.07
C TRP A 63 -2.61 0.23 -1.11
N GLU A 64 -3.05 -0.95 -1.57
CA GLU A 64 -3.65 -1.96 -0.67
C GLU A 64 -2.65 -2.53 0.34
N VAL A 65 -1.43 -2.81 -0.11
CA VAL A 65 -0.34 -3.27 0.75
C VAL A 65 0.04 -2.17 1.74
N SER A 66 0.06 -0.92 1.27
CA SER A 66 0.36 0.25 2.08
C SER A 66 -0.67 0.43 3.19
N ALA A 67 -1.96 0.31 2.87
CA ALA A 67 -3.03 0.38 3.85
C ALA A 67 -2.94 -0.76 4.89
N GLY A 68 -2.70 -2.00 4.44
CA GLY A 68 -2.48 -3.15 5.32
C GLY A 68 -1.24 -2.99 6.22
N ALA A 69 -0.14 -2.47 5.68
CA ALA A 69 1.06 -2.15 6.44
C ALA A 69 0.78 -1.07 7.49
N GLY A 70 -0.01 -0.05 7.14
CA GLY A 70 -0.49 0.96 8.09
C GLY A 70 -1.25 0.33 9.26
N MET A 71 -2.19 -0.58 8.99
CA MET A 71 -2.92 -1.30 10.05
C MET A 71 -1.98 -2.13 10.92
N ALA A 72 -1.00 -2.81 10.32
CA ALA A 72 -0.01 -3.58 11.05
C ALA A 72 0.86 -2.71 11.97
N LEU A 73 1.23 -1.50 11.53
CA LEU A 73 1.99 -0.55 12.35
C LEU A 73 1.17 -0.06 13.56
N VAL A 74 -0.11 0.26 13.37
CA VAL A 74 -1.04 0.63 14.46
C VAL A 74 -1.13 -0.50 15.48
N TYR A 75 -1.40 -1.72 15.02
CA TYR A 75 -1.52 -2.88 15.90
C TYR A 75 -0.22 -3.16 16.67
N TYR A 76 0.93 -3.03 15.99
CA TYR A 76 2.24 -3.21 16.61
C TYR A 76 2.46 -2.20 17.75
N GLN A 77 2.17 -0.92 17.51
CA GLN A 77 2.31 0.13 18.52
C GLN A 77 1.39 -0.12 19.72
N LEU A 78 0.13 -0.49 19.47
CA LEU A 78 -0.84 -0.83 20.51
C LEU A 78 -0.37 -2.01 21.38
N LYS A 79 0.09 -3.08 20.74
CA LYS A 79 0.43 -4.34 21.43
C LYS A 79 1.72 -4.27 22.22
N TYR A 80 2.74 -3.60 21.70
CA TYR A 80 4.08 -3.63 22.28
C TYR A 80 4.48 -2.34 22.99
N GLY A 81 3.65 -1.28 22.94
CA GLY A 81 3.90 0.00 23.63
C GLY A 81 5.13 0.77 23.14
N GLY A 82 5.82 0.25 22.13
CA GLY A 82 7.03 0.82 21.54
C GLY A 82 6.70 1.86 20.47
N HIS A 83 6.58 3.12 20.88
CA HIS A 83 6.42 4.25 19.96
C HIS A 83 7.77 4.57 19.30
N SER A 84 8.14 3.77 18.30
CA SER A 84 9.24 4.13 17.41
C SER A 84 8.81 5.34 16.57
N GLU A 85 9.54 6.45 16.70
CA GLU A 85 9.27 7.67 15.91
C GLU A 85 9.30 7.37 14.40
N HIS A 86 10.18 6.46 13.98
CA HIS A 86 10.21 6.00 12.59
C HIS A 86 8.89 5.33 12.19
N PHE A 87 8.30 4.47 13.03
CA PHE A 87 7.01 3.84 12.71
C PHE A 87 5.86 4.83 12.72
N ALA A 88 5.86 5.78 13.65
CA ALA A 88 4.88 6.85 13.69
C ALA A 88 4.95 7.72 12.42
N GLN A 89 6.16 8.07 11.97
CA GLN A 89 6.36 8.79 10.72
C GLN A 89 5.82 8.01 9.51
N ARG A 90 6.17 6.72 9.37
CA ARG A 90 5.69 5.88 8.26
C ARG A 90 4.17 5.76 8.25
N LEU A 91 3.55 5.62 9.42
CA LEU A 91 2.10 5.57 9.54
C LEU A 91 1.44 6.89 9.08
N ARG A 92 1.99 8.04 9.48
CA ARG A 92 1.54 9.37 8.99
C ARG A 92 1.67 9.50 7.49
N GLU A 93 2.81 9.10 6.93
CA GLU A 93 3.11 9.18 5.50
C GLU A 93 2.12 8.36 4.67
N VAL A 94 1.83 7.11 5.09
CA VAL A 94 0.83 6.24 4.46
C VAL A 94 -0.57 6.85 4.54
N ARG A 95 -1.01 7.26 5.74
CA ARG A 95 -2.34 7.86 5.92
C ARG A 95 -2.52 9.11 5.09
N SER A 96 -1.52 9.99 5.10
CA SER A 96 -1.52 11.23 4.31
C SER A 96 -1.68 10.93 2.82
N SER A 97 -0.90 9.98 2.31
CA SER A 97 -0.95 9.58 0.89
C SER A 97 -2.30 8.99 0.52
N LEU A 98 -2.85 8.10 1.34
CA LEU A 98 -4.15 7.47 1.09
C LEU A 98 -5.31 8.46 1.16
N ARG A 99 -5.31 9.39 2.13
CA ARG A 99 -6.32 10.46 2.19
C ARG A 99 -6.23 11.40 1.00
N HIS A 100 -5.01 11.72 0.56
CA HIS A 100 -4.81 12.51 -0.64
C HIS A 100 -5.48 11.83 -1.84
N LEU A 101 -5.23 10.53 -2.04
CA LEU A 101 -5.82 9.75 -3.13
C LEU A 101 -7.34 9.70 -3.05
N LEU A 102 -7.91 9.46 -1.87
CA LEU A 102 -9.36 9.49 -1.65
C LEU A 102 -9.96 10.87 -1.98
N ALA A 103 -9.34 11.95 -1.50
CA ALA A 103 -9.83 13.31 -1.71
C ALA A 103 -9.86 13.66 -3.20
N MET A 104 -8.80 13.28 -3.91
CA MET A 104 -8.55 13.57 -5.32
C MET A 104 -9.39 12.71 -6.26
N TYR A 105 -9.37 11.39 -6.09
CA TYR A 105 -9.95 10.44 -7.04
C TYR A 105 -11.30 9.86 -6.61
N LYS A 106 -11.80 10.23 -5.43
CA LYS A 106 -13.01 9.65 -4.80
C LYS A 106 -12.92 8.13 -4.64
N GLY A 107 -11.70 7.64 -4.45
CA GLY A 107 -11.32 6.24 -4.38
C GLY A 107 -9.80 6.16 -4.48
N VAL A 108 -9.21 5.00 -4.20
CA VAL A 108 -7.76 4.80 -4.31
C VAL A 108 -7.47 4.05 -5.60
N PRO A 109 -6.65 4.60 -6.52
CA PRO A 109 -6.27 3.89 -7.73
C PRO A 109 -5.32 2.74 -7.42
N ALA A 110 -5.20 1.75 -8.31
CA ALA A 110 -4.25 0.64 -8.13
C ALA A 110 -2.80 1.14 -8.23
N SER A 111 -2.59 2.15 -9.08
CA SER A 111 -1.33 2.85 -9.26
C SER A 111 -1.57 4.35 -9.47
N VAL A 112 -0.65 5.19 -9.02
CA VAL A 112 -0.59 6.62 -9.36
C VAL A 112 0.44 6.88 -10.45
N LEU A 113 1.05 5.84 -10.99
CA LEU A 113 2.02 5.94 -12.05
C LEU A 113 1.31 5.77 -13.39
N GLY A 114 1.73 6.57 -14.38
CA GLY A 114 1.31 6.39 -15.76
C GLY A 114 2.06 5.24 -16.41
N GLY A 115 1.37 4.43 -17.21
CA GLY A 115 1.90 3.16 -17.69
C GLY A 115 2.80 3.27 -18.91
N ASN A 116 4.00 2.70 -18.80
CA ASN A 116 4.82 2.32 -19.94
C ASN A 116 4.11 1.16 -20.68
N PHE A 117 3.18 1.51 -21.57
CA PHE A 117 2.33 0.55 -22.27
C PHE A 117 3.15 -0.42 -23.14
N ASP A 118 4.24 0.06 -23.73
CA ASP A 118 5.13 -0.77 -24.54
C ASP A 118 5.76 -1.89 -23.70
N ALA A 119 6.23 -1.57 -22.48
CA ALA A 119 6.75 -2.57 -21.55
C ALA A 119 5.67 -3.54 -21.05
N TYR A 120 4.46 -3.03 -20.77
CA TYR A 120 3.32 -3.87 -20.38
C TYR A 120 2.92 -4.85 -21.49
N ALA A 121 2.84 -4.37 -22.74
CA ALA A 121 2.41 -5.17 -23.89
C ALA A 121 3.33 -6.38 -24.17
N VAL A 122 4.61 -6.28 -23.80
CA VAL A 122 5.59 -7.39 -23.94
C VAL A 122 5.91 -8.07 -22.61
N ASN A 123 5.17 -7.78 -21.54
CA ASN A 123 5.34 -8.35 -20.21
C ASN A 123 6.76 -8.16 -19.62
N ASN A 124 7.37 -7.00 -19.87
CA ASN A 124 8.70 -6.68 -19.37
C ASN A 124 8.64 -6.08 -17.96
N HIS A 125 8.62 -6.95 -16.94
CA HIS A 125 8.58 -6.55 -15.53
C HIS A 125 9.85 -5.83 -15.05
N ASN A 126 10.97 -5.94 -15.77
CA ASN A 126 12.22 -5.25 -15.43
C ASN A 126 12.21 -3.77 -15.86
N ALA A 127 11.19 -3.33 -16.62
CA ALA A 127 11.06 -1.94 -16.98
C ALA A 127 10.62 -1.13 -15.76
N ARG A 128 11.12 0.11 -15.65
CA ARG A 128 10.64 1.03 -14.62
C ARG A 128 9.16 1.37 -14.88
N TYR A 129 8.28 0.88 -14.01
CA TYR A 129 6.83 1.07 -14.04
C TYR A 129 6.15 0.48 -15.29
N PRO A 130 6.19 -0.85 -15.49
CA PRO A 130 5.60 -1.49 -16.66
C PRO A 130 4.08 -1.33 -16.56
N GLY A 131 3.44 -0.54 -17.43
CA GLY A 131 1.98 -0.29 -17.34
C GLY A 131 1.46 0.47 -16.10
N GLY A 132 2.25 0.60 -15.02
CA GLY A 132 1.92 1.28 -13.78
C GLY A 132 2.81 0.78 -12.64
N THR A 133 2.22 0.36 -11.52
CA THR A 133 2.96 -0.33 -10.45
C THR A 133 3.03 -1.83 -10.75
N ASP A 134 4.06 -2.51 -10.27
CA ASP A 134 4.27 -3.95 -10.49
C ASP A 134 4.57 -4.66 -9.18
N THR A 135 4.03 -5.87 -9.02
CA THR A 135 4.21 -6.65 -7.79
C THR A 135 5.57 -7.32 -7.68
N GLY A 136 6.32 -7.45 -8.77
CA GLY A 136 7.54 -8.27 -8.87
C GLY A 136 7.24 -9.77 -9.05
N ILE A 137 5.97 -10.17 -9.08
CA ILE A 137 5.53 -11.57 -9.25
C ILE A 137 4.55 -11.70 -10.43
N PHE A 138 4.92 -11.07 -11.55
CA PHE A 138 4.20 -11.12 -12.82
C PHE A 138 2.79 -10.50 -12.81
N PHE A 139 2.54 -9.52 -11.93
CA PHE A 139 1.27 -8.80 -11.90
C PHE A 139 1.48 -7.29 -11.91
N THR A 140 0.87 -6.63 -12.89
CA THR A 140 0.93 -5.19 -13.07
C THR A 140 -0.40 -4.53 -12.71
N TYR A 141 -0.34 -3.45 -11.94
CA TYR A 141 -1.47 -2.57 -11.63
C TYR A 141 -1.43 -1.33 -12.49
N LEU A 142 -2.44 -1.19 -13.35
CA LEU A 142 -2.65 -0.02 -14.18
C LEU A 142 -3.35 1.09 -13.38
N ARG A 143 -3.27 2.31 -13.89
CA ARG A 143 -3.90 3.49 -13.27
C ARG A 143 -5.42 3.52 -13.46
N TYR A 144 -6.15 2.69 -12.72
CA TYR A 144 -7.61 2.75 -12.60
C TYR A 144 -8.02 2.69 -11.12
N ARG A 145 -9.22 3.19 -10.81
CA ARG A 145 -9.77 3.11 -9.45
C ARG A 145 -9.84 1.65 -9.01
N HIS A 146 -9.24 1.31 -7.88
CA HIS A 146 -9.08 -0.06 -7.44
C HIS A 146 -9.94 -0.34 -6.22
N VAL A 147 -10.83 -1.33 -6.32
CA VAL A 147 -11.77 -1.67 -5.25
C VAL A 147 -11.02 -2.15 -4.01
N ALA A 148 -10.06 -3.05 -4.16
CA ALA A 148 -9.31 -3.59 -3.02
C ALA A 148 -8.52 -2.49 -2.30
N SER A 149 -7.79 -1.65 -3.03
CA SER A 149 -7.04 -0.54 -2.42
C SER A 149 -7.95 0.47 -1.74
N THR A 150 -9.12 0.76 -2.32
CA THR A 150 -10.12 1.64 -1.69
C THR A 150 -10.70 1.02 -0.42
N ALA A 151 -11.05 -0.26 -0.43
CA ALA A 151 -11.61 -0.96 0.72
C ALA A 151 -10.61 -1.06 1.87
N TRP A 152 -9.37 -1.47 1.59
CA TRP A 152 -8.29 -1.52 2.60
C TRP A 152 -7.97 -0.15 3.17
N THR A 153 -8.04 0.91 2.36
CA THR A 153 -7.89 2.28 2.85
C THR A 153 -9.01 2.66 3.80
N GLY A 154 -10.26 2.36 3.43
CA GLY A 154 -11.41 2.59 4.31
C GLY A 154 -11.25 1.85 5.64
N LEU A 155 -10.79 0.59 5.58
CA LEU A 155 -10.55 -0.24 6.76
C LEU A 155 -9.48 0.36 7.68
N LEU A 156 -8.34 0.81 7.12
CA LEU A 156 -7.31 1.51 7.90
C LEU A 156 -7.87 2.74 8.62
N LEU A 157 -8.67 3.55 7.91
CA LEU A 157 -9.23 4.79 8.47
C LEU A 157 -10.35 4.53 9.50
N LEU A 158 -11.07 3.41 9.39
CA LEU A 158 -12.00 2.95 10.43
C LEU A 158 -11.25 2.42 11.65
N TYR A 159 -10.15 1.68 11.43
CA TYR A 159 -9.35 1.08 12.49
C TYR A 159 -8.66 2.13 13.34
N GLN A 160 -8.03 3.13 12.71
CA GLN A 160 -7.57 4.32 13.40
C GLN A 160 -7.44 5.46 12.38
N ALA A 161 -8.31 6.46 12.52
CA ALA A 161 -8.39 7.57 11.59
C ALA A 161 -7.12 8.41 11.58
N ASP A 162 -6.60 8.82 12.74
CA ASP A 162 -5.43 9.70 12.92
C ASP A 162 -4.53 9.19 14.07
N ASP A 163 -3.32 9.73 14.22
CA ASP A 163 -2.34 9.27 15.22
C ASP A 163 -2.89 9.33 16.66
N ASP A 164 -3.62 10.39 17.00
CA ASP A 164 -4.22 10.60 18.32
C ASP A 164 -5.63 9.99 18.45
N ALA A 165 -6.17 9.43 17.36
CA ALA A 165 -7.49 8.81 17.40
C ALA A 165 -7.43 7.47 18.16
N PRO A 166 -8.48 7.10 18.91
CA PRO A 166 -8.54 5.78 19.50
C PRO A 166 -8.51 4.70 18.42
N VAL A 167 -7.84 3.59 18.72
CA VAL A 167 -7.87 2.39 17.88
C VAL A 167 -9.21 1.68 18.10
N TYR A 168 -9.95 1.42 17.02
CA TYR A 168 -11.23 0.73 17.05
C TYR A 168 -11.05 -0.73 16.63
N GLU A 169 -10.80 -1.61 17.59
CA GLU A 169 -10.52 -3.04 17.34
C GLU A 169 -11.63 -3.79 16.61
N ASP A 170 -12.89 -3.36 16.72
CA ASP A 170 -13.99 -3.98 15.97
C ASP A 170 -13.91 -3.73 14.46
N ALA A 171 -13.10 -2.75 14.01
CA ALA A 171 -12.80 -2.56 12.58
C ALA A 171 -11.70 -3.49 12.07
N ASN A 172 -11.04 -4.29 12.93
CA ASN A 172 -10.07 -5.28 12.49
C ASN A 172 -10.80 -6.56 12.05
N PRO A 173 -10.75 -6.96 10.77
CA PRO A 173 -11.50 -8.12 10.25
C PRO A 173 -10.94 -9.46 10.73
N PHE A 174 -9.78 -9.45 11.41
CA PHE A 174 -9.14 -10.65 11.95
C PHE A 174 -9.41 -10.85 13.45
N THR A 175 -10.02 -9.88 14.14
CA THR A 175 -10.38 -9.99 15.54
C THR A 175 -11.85 -10.36 15.70
N PRO A 176 -12.20 -11.19 16.70
CA PRO A 176 -13.60 -11.39 17.04
C PRO A 176 -14.22 -10.05 17.49
N PRO A 177 -15.52 -9.83 17.23
CA PRO A 177 -16.23 -8.66 17.75
C PRO A 177 -16.07 -8.55 19.27
N SER A 178 -15.87 -7.33 19.77
CA SER A 178 -15.77 -7.06 21.21
C SER A 178 -17.09 -7.37 21.94
N GLU A 179 -18.21 -7.13 21.28
CA GLU A 179 -19.54 -7.54 21.74
C GLU A 179 -19.98 -8.83 21.06
N PRO A 180 -20.52 -9.82 21.81
CA PRO A 180 -21.07 -11.01 21.21
C PRO A 180 -22.24 -10.65 20.29
N MET A 181 -22.35 -11.34 19.16
CA MET A 181 -23.52 -11.21 18.28
C MET A 181 -24.81 -11.42 19.08
N PRO A 182 -25.81 -10.53 18.98
CA PRO A 182 -27.02 -10.67 19.76
C PRO A 182 -27.70 -12.03 19.49
N SER A 183 -28.03 -12.76 20.56
CA SER A 183 -28.55 -14.14 20.49
C SER A 183 -29.91 -14.25 19.79
N ASP A 184 -30.68 -13.16 19.85
CA ASP A 184 -32.10 -13.08 19.48
C ASP A 184 -32.32 -12.43 18.11
N MET A 185 -31.26 -12.27 17.31
CA MET A 185 -31.40 -11.74 15.95
C MET A 185 -32.08 -12.75 15.03
N ASP A 186 -32.85 -12.23 14.08
CA ASP A 186 -33.40 -13.00 12.97
C ASP A 186 -32.25 -13.66 12.18
N LYS A 187 -32.19 -15.00 12.25
CA LYS A 187 -31.12 -15.82 11.65
C LYS A 187 -31.44 -16.21 10.21
N THR A 188 -32.54 -15.74 9.64
CA THR A 188 -32.96 -16.10 8.27
C THR A 188 -31.97 -15.68 7.19
N CYS A 189 -31.14 -14.66 7.44
CA CYS A 189 -30.11 -14.16 6.53
C CYS A 189 -28.70 -14.74 6.77
N MET A 190 -28.49 -15.51 7.84
CA MET A 190 -27.20 -16.15 8.10
C MET A 190 -27.16 -17.51 7.39
N PRO A 191 -26.10 -17.84 6.64
CA PRO A 191 -25.95 -19.18 6.08
C PRO A 191 -25.98 -20.18 7.24
N TRP A 192 -26.77 -21.25 7.09
CA TRP A 192 -26.86 -22.35 8.05
C TRP A 192 -25.52 -23.09 8.13
N LEU A 193 -24.55 -22.51 8.82
CA LEU A 193 -23.37 -23.22 9.24
C LEU A 193 -23.86 -24.27 10.24
N LYS A 194 -23.91 -25.53 9.81
CA LYS A 194 -24.15 -26.66 10.70
C LYS A 194 -23.12 -26.56 11.83
N GLN A 195 -23.57 -26.21 13.03
CA GLN A 195 -22.75 -26.16 14.24
C GLN A 195 -22.44 -27.58 14.69
N ASP A 196 -21.55 -28.27 13.98
CA ASP A 196 -20.91 -29.51 14.44
C ASP A 196 -19.46 -29.20 14.81
N VAL A 197 -19.26 -28.37 15.84
CA VAL A 197 -17.97 -28.31 16.53
C VAL A 197 -18.22 -28.31 18.03
N THR A 198 -18.24 -29.51 18.60
CA THR A 198 -18.03 -29.75 20.03
C THR A 198 -16.66 -29.19 20.41
N THR A 199 -16.61 -27.91 20.75
CA THR A 199 -15.39 -27.28 21.23
C THR A 199 -15.32 -27.56 22.73
N THR A 200 -14.71 -28.69 23.11
CA THR A 200 -14.22 -28.87 24.47
C THR A 200 -13.13 -27.84 24.71
N LEU A 201 -13.50 -26.71 25.32
CA LEU A 201 -12.53 -25.79 25.91
C LEU A 201 -11.71 -26.58 26.95
N PRO A 202 -10.37 -26.55 26.92
CA PRO A 202 -9.59 -27.05 28.04
C PRO A 202 -9.89 -26.21 29.29
N PRO A 203 -9.91 -26.83 30.48
CA PRO A 203 -10.23 -26.12 31.71
C PRO A 203 -9.23 -24.99 31.96
N LYS A 204 -9.79 -23.84 32.35
CA LYS A 204 -9.11 -22.64 32.82
C LYS A 204 -8.05 -23.04 33.85
N ALA A 205 -6.77 -22.81 33.55
CA ALA A 205 -5.71 -22.96 34.55
C ALA A 205 -6.02 -22.01 35.71
N ALA A 206 -6.14 -22.57 36.92
CA ALA A 206 -6.35 -21.80 38.12
C ALA A 206 -5.13 -20.91 38.36
N GLU A 207 -5.35 -19.61 38.49
CA GLU A 207 -4.43 -18.72 39.18
C GLU A 207 -4.26 -19.21 40.62
N GLY A 208 -3.00 -19.41 41.03
CA GLY A 208 -2.63 -19.58 42.43
C GLY A 208 -1.62 -20.69 42.70
N ALA A 209 -0.34 -20.42 42.50
CA ALA A 209 0.73 -21.04 43.29
C ALA A 209 1.97 -20.13 43.30
N VAL A 210 2.12 -19.47 44.44
CA VAL A 210 3.38 -18.93 44.97
C VAL A 210 4.41 -20.07 45.03
N ILE A 211 5.58 -19.90 44.38
CA ILE A 211 6.94 -19.97 44.98
C ILE A 211 7.85 -19.06 44.15
#